data_AF-A0A1B8ZF02-F1
#
_entry.id   AF-A0A1B8ZF02-F1
#
_cell.length_a   1.000
_cell.length_b   1.000
_cell.length_c   1.000
_cell.angle_alpha   90.00
_cell.angle_beta   90.00
_cell.angle_gamma   90.00
#
_symmetry.space_group_name_H-M   'P 1'
#
loop_
_entity.id
_entity.type
_entity.pdbx_description
1 polymer ?
#
loop_
_entity_poly.entity_id
_entity_poly.type
_entity_poly.pdbx_seq_one_letter_code
_entity_poly.pdbx_strand_id
1 'polypeptide(L)'
;MELPFYLNFKDFESHYYDNLEKWFEEYHNTSEIDYLKALAALYSPYLYYNFAEDKLQADAFIEVKDCFFPYHERIGISFCNHCEKDATSKKGLNHVFEFKNISMMEYAQHILDKINKYCSKNTAALEGDKNILDYVNDYDIVTSVDGVGYCISYNRHQKVLPFLKAYLPYYGQMVNMMVYRDFIFSLTDIAAFIDQKLKTVKAFEHSIYSRSKADARFRVHMSREFLTLCN
;
A
#
# COMPACT_ATOMS: atom_id res chain seq x y z
N MET A 1 -18.84 9.33 -6.68
CA MET A 1 -17.61 10.17 -6.55
C MET A 1 -16.44 9.33 -6.02
N GLU A 2 -15.24 9.44 -6.61
CA GLU A 2 -14.00 8.90 -6.02
C GLU A 2 -13.50 9.88 -4.94
N LEU A 3 -13.24 9.39 -3.71
CA LEU A 3 -12.75 10.24 -2.63
C LEU A 3 -11.32 10.71 -2.93
N PRO A 4 -11.03 12.02 -2.83
CA PRO A 4 -9.67 12.52 -3.01
C PRO A 4 -8.75 11.97 -1.91
N PHE A 5 -7.57 11.53 -2.33
CA PHE A 5 -6.51 11.09 -1.43
C PHE A 5 -5.47 12.20 -1.28
N TYR A 6 -5.24 12.64 -0.05
CA TYR A 6 -4.33 13.75 0.24
C TYR A 6 -3.01 13.23 0.78
N LEU A 7 -1.92 13.80 0.28
CA LEU A 7 -0.57 13.48 0.70
C LEU A 7 -0.04 14.42 1.79
N ASN A 8 -0.76 15.48 2.12
CA ASN A 8 -0.39 16.36 3.22
C ASN A 8 -1.62 16.79 4.02
N PHE A 9 -1.41 17.02 5.30
CA PHE A 9 -2.49 17.32 6.23
C PHE A 9 -3.15 18.68 5.93
N LYS A 10 -2.37 19.68 5.52
CA LYS A 10 -2.88 21.02 5.26
C LYS A 10 -3.91 21.04 4.12
N ASP A 11 -3.63 20.34 3.03
CA ASP A 11 -4.55 20.24 1.90
C ASP A 11 -5.75 19.37 2.25
N PHE A 12 -5.57 18.31 3.05
CA PHE A 12 -6.67 17.52 3.56
C PHE A 12 -7.64 18.36 4.40
N GLU A 13 -7.11 19.12 5.36
CA GLU A 13 -7.91 19.94 6.27
C GLU A 13 -8.63 21.08 5.53
N SER A 14 -7.93 21.76 4.62
CA SER A 14 -8.49 22.91 3.89
C SER A 14 -9.66 22.54 2.97
N HIS A 15 -9.66 21.33 2.42
CA HIS A 15 -10.71 20.85 1.51
C HIS A 15 -11.74 19.93 2.19
N TYR A 16 -11.67 19.71 3.51
CA TYR A 16 -12.53 18.76 4.20
C TYR A 16 -14.02 19.04 3.96
N TYR A 17 -14.46 20.28 4.17
CA TYR A 17 -15.88 20.66 4.04
C TYR A 17 -16.34 20.68 2.58
N ASP A 18 -15.50 21.15 1.66
CA ASP A 18 -15.81 21.13 0.21
C ASP A 18 -16.03 19.70 -0.29
N ASN A 19 -15.21 18.74 0.19
CA ASN A 19 -15.38 17.34 -0.16
C ASN A 19 -16.58 16.69 0.52
N LEU A 20 -16.89 17.10 1.76
CA LEU A 20 -18.09 16.65 2.46
C LEU A 20 -19.37 17.13 1.75
N GLU A 21 -19.38 18.38 1.27
CA GLU A 21 -20.49 18.93 0.49
C GLU A 21 -20.69 18.14 -0.81
N LYS A 22 -19.62 17.94 -1.60
CA LYS A 22 -19.66 17.11 -2.81
C LYS A 22 -20.12 15.68 -2.54
N TRP A 23 -19.74 15.12 -1.39
CA TRP A 23 -20.20 13.80 -0.97
C TRP A 23 -21.72 13.76 -0.76
N PHE A 24 -22.29 14.80 -0.14
CA PHE A 24 -23.75 14.91 0.04
C PHE A 24 -24.50 15.21 -1.26
N GLU A 25 -23.90 15.94 -2.19
CA GLU A 25 -24.45 16.17 -3.52
C GLU A 25 -24.58 14.88 -4.33
N GLU A 26 -23.56 14.01 -4.27
CA GLU A 26 -23.57 12.73 -4.98
C GLU A 26 -24.43 11.68 -4.27
N TYR A 27 -24.36 11.65 -2.94
CA TYR A 27 -25.00 10.63 -2.11
C TYR A 27 -26.04 11.25 -1.16
N HIS A 28 -27.20 11.59 -1.72
CA HIS A 28 -28.30 12.32 -1.06
C HIS A 28 -28.82 11.71 0.27
N ASN A 29 -28.62 10.42 0.50
CA ASN A 29 -29.08 9.71 1.71
C ASN A 29 -27.93 9.33 2.67
N THR A 30 -26.79 10.01 2.59
CA THR A 30 -25.64 9.74 3.46
C THR A 30 -25.52 10.74 4.60
N SER A 31 -24.75 10.36 5.61
CA SER A 31 -24.42 11.20 6.76
C SER A 31 -22.93 11.54 6.80
N GLU A 32 -22.55 12.54 7.60
CA GLU A 32 -21.13 12.83 7.88
C GLU A 32 -20.42 11.59 8.48
N ILE A 33 -21.15 10.75 9.23
CA ILE A 33 -20.62 9.48 9.76
C ILE A 33 -20.21 8.54 8.61
N ASP A 34 -21.00 8.47 7.53
CA ASP A 34 -20.71 7.59 6.39
C ASP A 34 -19.49 8.10 5.59
N TYR A 35 -19.40 9.42 5.41
CA TYR A 35 -18.22 10.05 4.83
C TYR A 35 -16.96 9.79 5.66
N LEU A 36 -17.02 10.01 6.97
CA LEU A 36 -15.91 9.76 7.88
C LEU A 36 -15.51 8.29 7.95
N LYS A 37 -16.47 7.35 7.86
CA LYS A 37 -16.17 5.91 7.74
C LYS A 37 -15.40 5.60 6.46
N ALA A 38 -15.77 6.24 5.35
CA ALA A 38 -15.10 6.06 4.07
C ALA A 38 -13.67 6.65 4.11
N LEU A 39 -13.48 7.83 4.69
CA LEU A 39 -12.15 8.40 4.94
C LEU A 39 -11.31 7.51 5.87
N ALA A 40 -11.89 7.02 6.96
CA ALA A 40 -11.20 6.10 7.86
C ALA A 40 -10.73 4.84 7.12
N ALA A 41 -11.59 4.24 6.29
CA ALA A 41 -11.23 3.09 5.47
C ALA A 41 -10.15 3.40 4.42
N LEU A 42 -10.12 4.63 3.87
CA LEU A 42 -9.15 5.08 2.89
C LEU A 42 -7.74 5.18 3.48
N TYR A 43 -7.58 5.70 4.70
CA TYR A 43 -6.27 5.92 5.33
C TYR A 43 -5.82 4.77 6.24
N SER A 44 -6.73 3.95 6.75
CA SER A 44 -6.41 2.81 7.64
C SER A 44 -5.30 1.89 7.13
N PRO A 45 -5.19 1.54 5.83
CA PRO A 45 -4.15 0.63 5.35
C PRO A 45 -2.71 1.10 5.53
N TYR A 46 -2.51 2.39 5.77
CA TYR A 46 -1.18 3.00 5.92
C TYR A 46 -0.80 3.23 7.38
N LEU A 47 -1.67 2.85 8.32
CA LEU A 47 -1.51 3.09 9.75
C LEU A 47 -1.50 1.78 10.51
N TYR A 48 -0.78 1.77 11.63
CA TYR A 48 -0.88 0.70 12.61
C TYR A 48 -0.96 1.27 14.03
N TYR A 49 -1.42 0.44 14.95
CA TYR A 49 -1.48 0.78 16.35
C TYR A 49 -0.22 0.30 17.09
N ASN A 50 0.50 1.25 17.71
CA ASN A 50 1.67 0.98 18.53
C ASN A 50 1.26 0.83 20.00
N PHE A 51 1.38 -0.39 20.54
CA PHE A 51 1.07 -0.69 21.95
C PHE A 51 1.97 0.01 22.97
N ALA A 52 3.24 0.25 22.63
CA ALA A 52 4.19 0.84 23.56
C ALA A 52 3.88 2.33 23.83
N GLU A 53 3.34 3.02 22.82
CA GLU A 53 3.06 4.44 22.87
C GLU A 53 1.56 4.77 22.93
N ASP A 54 0.69 3.75 22.98
CA ASP A 54 -0.77 3.83 22.92
C ASP A 54 -1.29 4.80 21.84
N LYS A 55 -0.68 4.77 20.65
CA LYS A 55 -1.00 5.71 19.56
C LYS A 55 -0.94 5.06 18.18
N LEU A 56 -1.56 5.72 17.22
CA LEU A 56 -1.39 5.40 15.81
C LEU A 56 0.00 5.85 15.34
N GLN A 57 0.61 5.03 14.50
CA GLN A 57 1.86 5.34 13.82
C GLN A 57 1.72 5.00 12.34
N ALA A 58 2.46 5.73 11.49
CA ALA A 58 2.50 5.47 10.07
C ALA A 58 3.25 4.17 9.78
N ASP A 59 2.64 3.32 8.95
CA ASP A 59 3.16 2.06 8.42
C ASP A 59 2.65 1.90 6.99
N ALA A 60 3.18 2.72 6.09
CA ALA A 60 2.83 2.70 4.68
C ALA A 60 3.66 1.64 3.94
N PHE A 61 3.41 0.37 4.26
CA PHE A 61 3.99 -0.79 3.60
C PHE A 61 2.90 -1.64 2.94
N ILE A 62 3.28 -2.34 1.89
CA ILE A 62 2.42 -3.30 1.20
C ILE A 62 3.14 -4.65 1.12
N GLU A 63 2.40 -5.70 1.45
CA GLU A 63 2.85 -7.07 1.23
C GLU A 63 2.64 -7.42 -0.25
N VAL A 64 3.73 -7.79 -0.91
CA VAL A 64 3.72 -8.36 -2.26
C VAL A 64 3.97 -9.87 -2.14
N LYS A 65 3.12 -10.66 -2.79
CA LYS A 65 3.22 -12.12 -2.81
C LYS A 65 3.88 -12.60 -4.10
N ASP A 66 4.36 -13.83 -4.07
CA ASP A 66 4.84 -14.55 -5.25
C ASP A 66 5.96 -13.82 -5.99
N CYS A 67 6.89 -13.21 -5.24
CA CYS A 67 8.01 -12.50 -5.85
C CYS A 67 9.02 -13.48 -6.45
N PHE A 68 9.50 -13.22 -7.66
CA PHE A 68 10.51 -14.03 -8.34
C PHE A 68 11.85 -13.31 -8.29
N PHE A 69 12.74 -13.68 -7.36
CA PHE A 69 14.12 -13.20 -7.32
C PHE A 69 15.09 -14.37 -7.57
N PRO A 70 15.99 -14.31 -8.56
CA PRO A 70 16.84 -15.43 -8.97
C PRO A 70 18.04 -15.65 -8.04
N TYR A 71 17.98 -15.24 -6.78
CA TYR A 71 19.10 -15.32 -5.84
C TYR A 71 18.71 -15.98 -4.53
N HIS A 72 18.85 -17.31 -4.50
CA HIS A 72 19.36 -18.05 -3.34
C HIS A 72 20.56 -18.89 -3.78
N GLU A 73 21.68 -18.23 -4.09
CA GLU A 73 22.99 -18.81 -3.80
C GLU A 73 23.68 -17.95 -2.73
N ARG A 74 23.49 -18.40 -1.47
CA ARG A 74 24.33 -18.18 -0.29
C ARG A 74 24.39 -16.77 0.34
N ILE A 75 23.46 -16.52 1.27
CA ILE A 75 23.83 -15.92 2.58
C ILE A 75 23.28 -16.84 3.67
N GLY A 76 23.94 -17.98 3.80
CA GLY A 76 23.77 -18.90 4.91
C GLY A 76 25.07 -19.67 4.98
N ILE A 77 25.79 -19.56 6.09
CA ILE A 77 26.92 -20.43 6.40
C ILE A 77 26.32 -21.83 6.55
N SER A 78 26.21 -22.58 5.45
CA SER A 78 25.93 -24.00 5.52
C SER A 78 27.28 -24.70 5.71
N PHE A 79 27.44 -25.38 6.84
CA PHE A 79 28.53 -26.32 7.02
C PHE A 79 28.28 -27.47 6.03
N CYS A 80 28.97 -27.43 4.88
CA CYS A 80 29.12 -28.60 4.03
C CYS A 80 29.99 -29.62 4.76
N ASN A 81 29.36 -30.51 5.53
CA ASN A 81 29.93 -31.85 5.73
C ASN A 81 29.46 -32.69 4.55
N HIS A 82 30.41 -33.32 3.84
CA HIS A 82 30.27 -34.17 2.65
C HIS A 82 30.54 -33.46 1.32
N CYS A 83 31.83 -33.30 1.03
CA CYS A 83 32.34 -33.23 -0.34
C CYS A 83 32.39 -34.65 -0.92
N GLU A 84 31.38 -35.04 -1.69
CA GLU A 84 31.54 -36.12 -2.67
C GLU A 84 31.25 -35.58 -4.08
N LYS A 85 32.14 -35.95 -5.00
CA LYS A 85 32.18 -35.50 -6.39
C LYS A 85 31.14 -36.25 -7.22
N ASP A 86 30.68 -35.54 -8.25
CA ASP A 86 29.97 -36.02 -9.44
C ASP A 86 28.48 -36.37 -9.30
N ALA A 87 27.62 -35.49 -9.82
CA ALA A 87 26.69 -35.80 -10.92
C ALA A 87 25.79 -34.59 -11.22
N THR A 88 25.88 -34.07 -12.45
CA THR A 88 24.84 -33.34 -13.21
C THR A 88 23.61 -32.86 -12.41
N SER A 89 23.68 -31.70 -11.75
CA SER A 89 22.47 -31.01 -11.30
C SER A 89 21.91 -30.20 -12.47
N LYS A 90 20.83 -30.68 -13.08
CA LYS A 90 19.89 -29.80 -13.78
C LYS A 90 19.45 -28.75 -12.75
N LYS A 91 20.00 -27.53 -12.80
CA LYS A 91 19.54 -26.39 -11.99
C LYS A 91 18.13 -26.04 -12.44
N GLY A 92 17.14 -26.79 -11.96
CA GLY A 92 15.78 -26.29 -11.87
C GLY A 92 15.85 -25.07 -10.97
N LEU A 93 15.39 -23.92 -11.47
CA LEU A 93 15.11 -22.76 -10.63
C LEU A 93 14.17 -23.24 -9.53
N ASN A 94 14.68 -23.40 -8.31
CA ASN A 94 13.84 -23.66 -7.16
C ASN A 94 13.03 -22.39 -6.92
N HIS A 95 11.77 -22.42 -7.34
CA HIS A 95 10.80 -21.35 -7.10
C HIS A 95 10.51 -21.29 -5.60
N VAL A 96 11.28 -20.48 -4.87
CA VAL A 96 10.94 -20.13 -3.50
C VAL A 96 9.94 -18.99 -3.58
N PHE A 97 8.68 -19.27 -3.26
CA PHE A 97 7.63 -18.27 -3.17
C PHE A 97 7.88 -17.43 -1.91
N GLU A 98 8.46 -16.24 -2.09
CA GLU A 98 8.68 -15.29 -1.00
C GLU A 98 7.59 -14.21 -1.02
N PHE A 99 7.02 -13.96 0.17
CA PHE A 99 6.28 -12.73 0.42
C PHE A 99 7.29 -11.67 0.87
N LYS A 100 7.12 -10.44 0.38
CA LYS A 100 7.99 -9.31 0.74
C LYS A 100 7.14 -8.10 1.10
N ASN A 101 7.44 -7.50 2.24
CA ASN A 101 6.89 -6.20 2.62
C ASN A 101 7.79 -5.12 2.04
N ILE A 102 7.22 -4.24 1.24
CA ILE A 102 7.92 -3.09 0.65
C ILE A 102 7.20 -1.81 0.99
N SER A 103 7.92 -0.71 1.05
CA SER A 103 7.32 0.61 1.30
C SER A 103 6.41 1.01 0.14
N MET A 104 5.40 1.84 0.43
CA MET A 104 4.51 2.38 -0.60
C MET A 104 5.25 3.24 -1.64
N MET A 105 6.39 3.83 -1.27
CA MET A 105 7.27 4.53 -2.22
C MET A 105 7.94 3.56 -3.19
N GLU A 106 8.51 2.46 -2.70
CA GLU A 106 9.10 1.41 -3.55
C GLU A 106 8.04 0.77 -4.45
N TYR A 107 6.85 0.52 -3.90
CA TYR A 107 5.71 0.03 -4.67
C TYR A 107 5.31 1.00 -5.79
N ALA A 108 5.20 2.30 -5.48
CA ALA A 108 4.89 3.32 -6.46
C ALA A 108 5.96 3.42 -7.55
N GLN A 109 7.24 3.40 -7.19
CA GLN A 109 8.33 3.37 -8.17
C GLN A 109 8.23 2.13 -9.06
N HIS A 110 7.94 0.97 -8.49
CA HIS A 110 7.78 -0.25 -9.28
C HIS A 110 6.61 -0.17 -10.28
N ILE A 111 5.46 0.38 -9.88
CA ILE A 111 4.33 0.61 -10.79
C ILE A 111 4.71 1.62 -11.88
N LEU A 112 5.39 2.71 -11.51
CA LEU A 112 5.88 3.72 -12.44
C LEU A 112 6.85 3.13 -13.48
N ASP A 113 7.74 2.24 -13.06
CA ASP A 113 8.68 1.54 -13.95
C ASP A 113 7.95 0.65 -14.96
N LYS A 114 6.90 -0.07 -14.52
CA LYS A 114 6.06 -0.88 -15.41
C LYS A 114 5.36 -0.03 -16.48
N ILE A 115 4.76 1.08 -16.06
CA ILE A 115 4.09 2.01 -16.98
C ILE A 115 5.10 2.61 -17.96
N ASN A 116 6.22 3.13 -17.47
CA ASN A 116 7.25 3.71 -18.34
C ASN A 116 7.83 2.69 -19.33
N LYS A 117 8.00 1.44 -18.91
CA LYS A 117 8.43 0.36 -19.80
C LYS A 117 7.38 0.06 -20.88
N TYR A 118 6.10 0.05 -20.52
CA TYR A 118 5.02 -0.07 -21.49
C TYR A 118 5.04 1.09 -22.50
N CYS A 119 5.16 2.34 -22.03
CA CYS A 119 5.23 3.52 -22.87
C CYS A 119 6.47 3.52 -23.78
N SER A 120 7.61 3.03 -23.29
CA SER A 120 8.84 2.93 -24.09
C SER A 120 8.74 1.90 -25.22
N LYS A 121 7.94 0.83 -25.04
CA LYS A 121 7.67 -0.18 -26.07
C LYS A 121 6.58 0.25 -27.05
N ASN A 122 5.70 1.17 -26.65
CA ASN A 122 4.56 1.63 -27.44
C ASN A 122 4.66 3.15 -27.62
N THR A 123 5.30 3.60 -28.70
CA THR A 123 5.56 5.04 -28.94
C THR A 123 4.29 5.89 -28.98
N ALA A 124 3.15 5.30 -29.40
CA ALA A 124 1.85 5.96 -29.40
C ALA A 124 1.15 6.04 -28.01
N ALA A 125 1.73 5.44 -26.95
CA ALA A 125 1.10 5.42 -25.63
C ALA A 125 1.09 6.78 -24.94
N LEU A 126 2.08 7.63 -25.23
CA LEU A 126 2.14 9.00 -24.71
C LEU A 126 1.82 10.05 -25.77
N GLU A 127 1.19 9.65 -26.88
CA GLU A 127 0.68 10.58 -27.89
C GLU A 127 -0.69 11.13 -27.47
N GLY A 128 -0.91 12.42 -27.74
CA GLY A 128 -2.14 13.13 -27.37
C GLY A 128 -2.19 13.53 -25.89
N ASP A 129 -3.37 13.47 -25.29
CA ASP A 129 -3.62 13.91 -23.90
C ASP A 129 -3.35 12.82 -22.84
N LYS A 130 -2.72 11.70 -23.23
CA LYS A 130 -2.44 10.57 -22.34
C LYS A 130 -1.20 10.79 -21.48
N ASN A 131 -1.27 10.35 -20.24
CA ASN A 131 -0.22 10.48 -19.24
C ASN A 131 -0.09 9.20 -18.38
N ILE A 132 0.84 9.19 -17.41
CA ILE A 132 1.11 8.02 -16.56
C ILE A 132 -0.14 7.53 -15.81
N LEU A 133 -1.00 8.45 -15.35
CA LEU A 133 -2.18 8.10 -14.56
C LEU A 133 -3.25 7.35 -15.37
N ASP A 134 -3.25 7.47 -16.69
CA ASP A 134 -4.16 6.70 -17.55
C ASP A 134 -3.83 5.20 -17.54
N TYR A 135 -2.58 4.85 -17.21
CA TYR A 135 -2.07 3.49 -17.21
C TYR A 135 -1.93 2.90 -15.81
N VAL A 136 -2.10 3.71 -14.76
CA VAL A 136 -1.86 3.28 -13.37
C VAL A 136 -2.72 2.10 -12.97
N ASN A 137 -3.94 1.99 -13.52
CA ASN A 137 -4.89 0.94 -13.21
C ASN A 137 -5.06 -0.11 -14.32
N ASP A 138 -4.23 -0.05 -15.36
CA ASP A 138 -4.33 -0.98 -16.49
C ASP A 138 -3.96 -2.40 -16.02
N TYR A 139 -4.88 -3.35 -16.22
CA TYR A 139 -4.74 -4.71 -15.71
C TYR A 139 -3.51 -5.42 -16.29
N ASP A 140 -3.28 -5.29 -17.60
CA ASP A 140 -2.21 -5.99 -18.29
C ASP A 140 -0.85 -5.39 -17.93
N ILE A 141 -0.76 -4.07 -17.81
CA ILE A 141 0.46 -3.40 -17.36
C ILE A 141 0.76 -3.77 -15.90
N VAL A 142 -0.20 -3.61 -14.99
CA VAL A 142 0.01 -3.85 -13.55
C VAL A 142 0.37 -5.30 -13.26
N THR A 143 -0.30 -6.26 -13.90
CA THR A 143 -0.08 -7.70 -13.65
C THR A 143 1.03 -8.32 -14.51
N SER A 144 1.56 -7.60 -15.49
CA SER A 144 2.65 -8.08 -16.35
C SER A 144 3.83 -8.64 -15.54
N VAL A 145 4.34 -9.80 -15.95
CA VAL A 145 5.53 -10.43 -15.34
C VAL A 145 6.66 -10.39 -16.35
N ASP A 146 7.55 -9.42 -16.20
CA ASP A 146 8.73 -9.27 -17.05
C ASP A 146 9.96 -9.87 -16.36
N GLY A 147 9.96 -11.21 -16.24
CA GLY A 147 11.06 -11.98 -15.67
C GLY A 147 11.11 -11.92 -14.14
N VAL A 148 12.12 -11.27 -13.60
CA VAL A 148 12.46 -11.27 -12.18
C VAL A 148 11.89 -10.02 -11.52
N GLY A 149 11.13 -10.19 -10.43
CA GLY A 149 10.64 -9.08 -9.63
C GLY A 149 9.36 -9.37 -8.87
N TYR A 150 8.67 -8.28 -8.52
CA TYR A 150 7.41 -8.28 -7.79
C TYR A 150 6.25 -8.75 -8.68
N CYS A 151 5.50 -9.74 -8.21
CA CYS A 151 4.23 -10.13 -8.83
C CYS A 151 3.08 -9.40 -8.16
N ILE A 152 2.53 -8.42 -8.88
CA ILE A 152 1.51 -7.53 -8.34
C ILE A 152 0.13 -8.19 -8.48
N SER A 153 -0.52 -8.44 -7.36
CA SER A 153 -1.93 -8.83 -7.33
C SER A 153 -2.80 -7.61 -7.64
N TYR A 154 -3.60 -7.68 -8.71
CA TYR A 154 -4.51 -6.60 -9.09
C TYR A 154 -5.49 -6.23 -7.95
N ASN A 155 -5.99 -7.23 -7.22
CA ASN A 155 -6.88 -7.00 -6.06
C ASN A 155 -6.21 -6.22 -4.94
N ARG A 156 -4.89 -6.40 -4.73
CA ARG A 156 -4.12 -5.61 -3.76
C ARG A 156 -3.82 -4.22 -4.29
N HIS A 157 -3.49 -4.14 -5.58
CA HIS A 157 -3.29 -2.88 -6.28
C HIS A 157 -4.51 -1.94 -6.17
N GLN A 158 -5.73 -2.46 -6.34
CA GLN A 158 -6.96 -1.66 -6.18
C GLN A 158 -7.05 -0.94 -4.83
N LYS A 159 -6.55 -1.58 -3.75
CA LYS A 159 -6.63 -1.00 -2.40
C LYS A 159 -5.71 0.20 -2.21
N VAL A 160 -4.64 0.29 -2.99
CA VAL A 160 -3.64 1.35 -2.91
C VAL A 160 -3.69 2.31 -4.10
N LEU A 161 -4.64 2.08 -5.02
CA LEU A 161 -4.84 2.92 -6.20
C LEU A 161 -5.07 4.40 -5.86
N PRO A 162 -5.84 4.79 -4.81
CA PRO A 162 -6.00 6.20 -4.46
C PRO A 162 -4.68 6.88 -4.09
N PHE A 163 -3.81 6.17 -3.35
CA PHE A 163 -2.46 6.68 -3.04
C PHE A 163 -1.63 6.84 -4.31
N LEU A 164 -1.64 5.85 -5.20
CA LEU A 164 -0.87 5.92 -6.45
C LEU A 164 -1.32 7.08 -7.33
N LYS A 165 -2.64 7.29 -7.47
CA LYS A 165 -3.17 8.42 -8.25
C LYS A 165 -2.75 9.78 -7.69
N ALA A 166 -2.66 9.91 -6.37
CA ALA A 166 -2.21 11.14 -5.72
C ALA A 166 -0.69 11.32 -5.78
N TYR A 167 0.08 10.23 -5.75
CA TYR A 167 1.53 10.26 -5.55
C TYR A 167 2.35 10.15 -6.84
N LEU A 168 1.86 9.44 -7.86
CA LEU A 168 2.58 9.29 -9.10
C LEU A 168 2.60 10.59 -9.90
N PRO A 169 3.73 10.90 -10.58
CA PRO A 169 3.79 12.05 -11.45
C PRO A 169 2.95 11.81 -12.71
N TYR A 170 2.44 12.89 -13.32
CA TYR A 170 1.83 12.83 -14.65
C TYR A 170 2.84 12.45 -15.74
N TYR A 171 4.10 12.92 -15.59
CA TYR A 171 5.21 12.65 -16.50
C TYR A 171 6.51 12.40 -15.73
N GLY A 172 7.37 11.52 -16.23
CA GLY A 172 8.69 11.26 -15.68
C GLY A 172 8.92 9.81 -15.24
N GLN A 173 10.13 9.54 -14.74
CA GLN A 173 10.59 8.18 -14.42
C GLN A 173 10.85 7.92 -12.94
N MET A 174 10.76 8.94 -12.10
CA MET A 174 11.06 8.82 -10.67
C MET A 174 9.95 9.41 -9.81
N VAL A 175 9.66 8.73 -8.71
CA VAL A 175 8.76 9.24 -7.67
C VAL A 175 9.46 10.27 -6.78
N ASN A 176 8.69 11.19 -6.20
CA ASN A 176 9.25 12.26 -5.37
C ASN A 176 9.37 11.82 -3.90
N MET A 177 10.60 11.62 -3.42
CA MET A 177 10.87 11.20 -2.05
C MET A 177 10.43 12.23 -1.00
N MET A 178 10.52 13.53 -1.30
CA MET A 178 10.10 14.59 -0.36
C MET A 178 8.59 14.53 -0.13
N VAL A 179 7.82 14.39 -1.21
CA VAL A 179 6.34 14.26 -1.13
C VAL A 179 5.95 13.01 -0.33
N TYR A 180 6.65 11.89 -0.51
CA TYR A 180 6.39 10.68 0.27
C TYR A 180 6.68 10.88 1.75
N ARG A 181 7.80 11.55 2.08
CA ARG A 181 8.15 11.85 3.46
C ARG A 181 7.10 12.75 4.13
N ASP A 182 6.63 13.77 3.42
CA ASP A 182 5.57 14.65 3.91
C ASP A 182 4.26 13.89 4.15
N PHE A 183 3.95 12.92 3.29
CA PHE A 183 2.82 12.00 3.49
C PHE A 183 2.95 11.16 4.75
N ILE A 184 4.11 10.54 4.99
CA ILE A 184 4.34 9.74 6.21
C ILE A 184 4.14 10.58 7.47
N PHE A 185 4.62 11.82 7.48
CA PHE A 185 4.42 12.72 8.62
C PHE A 185 2.97 13.17 8.77
N SER A 186 2.30 13.47 7.66
CA SER A 186 0.91 13.97 7.68
C SER A 186 -0.11 12.89 8.03
N LEU A 187 0.23 11.62 7.83
CA LEU A 187 -0.70 10.50 7.96
C LEU A 187 -1.33 10.41 9.36
N THR A 188 -0.52 10.59 10.40
CA THR A 188 -1.01 10.54 11.78
C THR A 188 -1.92 11.73 12.11
N ASP A 189 -1.66 12.90 11.52
CA ASP A 189 -2.47 14.10 11.73
C ASP A 189 -3.82 13.99 11.01
N ILE A 190 -3.81 13.49 9.77
CA ILE A 190 -5.04 13.15 9.02
C ILE A 190 -5.89 12.15 9.82
N ALA A 191 -5.27 11.09 10.34
CA ALA A 191 -5.97 10.10 11.15
C ALA A 191 -6.55 10.69 12.43
N ALA A 192 -5.77 11.51 13.15
CA ALA A 192 -6.22 12.18 14.37
C ALA A 192 -7.41 13.10 14.09
N PHE A 193 -7.40 13.83 12.97
CA PHE A 193 -8.52 14.67 12.56
C PHE A 193 -9.79 13.85 12.30
N ILE A 194 -9.69 12.76 11.52
CA ILE A 194 -10.82 11.86 11.24
C ILE A 194 -11.39 11.28 12.55
N ASP A 195 -10.51 10.81 13.43
CA ASP A 195 -10.90 10.21 14.71
C ASP A 195 -11.56 11.24 15.65
N GLN A 196 -11.08 12.48 15.66
CA GLN A 196 -11.69 13.58 16.40
C GLN A 196 -13.08 13.93 15.86
N LYS A 197 -13.26 13.96 14.54
CA LYS A 197 -14.56 14.17 13.90
C LYS A 197 -15.54 13.05 14.25
N LEU A 198 -15.12 11.79 14.13
CA LEU A 198 -15.90 10.62 14.53
C LEU A 198 -16.29 10.65 16.01
N LYS A 199 -15.39 11.11 16.89
CA LYS A 199 -15.70 11.32 18.30
C LYS A 199 -16.76 12.40 18.51
N THR A 200 -16.68 13.51 17.76
CA THR A 200 -17.63 14.62 17.84
C THR A 200 -19.04 14.20 17.45
N VAL A 201 -19.18 13.37 16.40
CA VAL A 201 -20.47 12.81 15.95
C VAL A 201 -20.89 11.55 16.71
N LYS A 202 -20.23 11.23 17.84
CA LYS A 202 -20.52 10.06 18.71
C LYS A 202 -20.44 8.70 18.00
N ALA A 203 -19.53 8.56 17.04
CA ALA A 203 -19.29 7.36 16.25
C ALA A 203 -17.83 6.87 16.37
N PHE A 204 -17.25 7.00 17.57
CA PHE A 204 -15.81 6.75 17.81
C PHE A 204 -15.42 5.28 17.61
N GLU A 205 -16.34 4.33 17.73
CA GLU A 205 -16.12 2.91 17.41
C GLU A 205 -15.68 2.68 15.96
N HIS A 206 -15.98 3.63 15.06
CA HIS A 206 -15.56 3.60 13.66
C HIS A 206 -14.21 4.28 13.40
N SER A 207 -13.58 4.88 14.42
CA SER A 207 -12.25 5.49 14.33
C SER A 207 -11.19 4.51 13.86
N ILE A 208 -10.16 5.05 13.22
CA ILE A 208 -8.97 4.32 12.81
C ILE A 208 -8.26 3.78 14.07
N TYR A 209 -8.18 4.59 15.13
CA TYR A 209 -7.60 4.17 16.40
C TYR A 209 -8.33 2.98 17.02
N SER A 210 -9.65 3.05 17.17
CA SER A 210 -10.45 1.99 17.79
C SER A 210 -10.31 0.66 17.04
N ARG A 211 -10.43 0.72 15.71
CA ARG A 211 -10.30 -0.46 14.84
C ARG A 211 -8.88 -1.04 14.87
N SER A 212 -7.86 -0.20 14.69
CA SER A 212 -6.46 -0.66 14.69
C SER A 212 -6.05 -1.26 16.03
N LYS A 213 -6.51 -0.71 17.16
CA LYS A 213 -6.27 -1.25 18.50
C LYS A 213 -6.95 -2.60 18.69
N ALA A 214 -8.18 -2.77 18.20
CA ALA A 214 -8.90 -4.04 18.25
C ALA A 214 -8.18 -5.12 17.41
N ASP A 215 -7.81 -4.79 16.18
CA ASP A 215 -7.08 -5.69 15.27
C ASP A 215 -5.72 -6.10 15.84
N ALA A 216 -4.97 -5.15 16.40
CA ALA A 216 -3.67 -5.41 17.00
C ALA A 216 -3.81 -6.34 18.22
N ARG A 217 -4.84 -6.15 19.06
CA ARG A 217 -5.13 -7.05 20.19
C ARG A 217 -5.46 -8.45 19.69
N PHE A 218 -6.32 -8.56 18.68
CA PHE A 218 -6.70 -9.83 18.08
C PHE A 218 -5.47 -10.60 17.56
N ARG A 219 -4.56 -9.94 16.83
CA ARG A 219 -3.32 -10.56 16.34
C ARG A 219 -2.40 -11.07 17.45
N VAL A 220 -2.27 -10.31 18.54
CA VAL A 220 -1.48 -10.73 19.72
C VAL A 220 -2.11 -11.96 20.38
N HIS A 221 -3.44 -11.98 20.53
CA HIS A 221 -4.14 -13.14 21.08
C HIS A 221 -3.96 -14.39 20.20
N MET A 222 -4.18 -14.28 18.89
CA MET A 222 -3.98 -15.38 17.93
C MET A 222 -2.55 -15.91 17.96
N SER A 223 -1.55 -15.03 18.07
CA SER A 223 -0.14 -15.43 18.14
C SER A 223 0.15 -16.22 19.42
N ARG A 224 -0.43 -15.81 20.55
CA ARG A 224 -0.30 -16.52 21.83
C ARG A 224 -0.98 -17.89 21.79
N GLU A 225 -2.17 -17.98 21.23
CA GLU A 225 -2.88 -19.26 21.06
C GLU A 225 -2.10 -20.21 20.16
N PHE A 226 -1.53 -19.72 19.05
CA PHE A 226 -0.67 -20.51 18.19
C PHE A 226 0.57 -21.04 18.92
N LEU A 227 1.28 -20.16 19.66
CA LEU A 227 2.42 -20.57 20.49
C LEU A 227 2.04 -21.58 21.58
N THR A 228 0.80 -21.52 22.08
CA THR A 228 0.30 -22.47 23.09
C THR A 228 -0.04 -23.82 22.48
N LEU A 229 -0.51 -23.87 21.23
CA LEU A 229 -0.81 -25.11 20.49
C LEU A 229 0.45 -25.83 19.97
N CYS A 230 1.55 -25.09 19.78
CA CYS A 230 2.83 -25.65 19.31
C CYS A 230 3.76 -26.13 20.44
N ASN A 231 3.41 -25.87 21.71
CA ASN A 231 4.11 -26.36 22.89
C ASN A 231 3.38 -27.55 23.51
#